data_AF-A0A920KWN1-F1
#
_entry.id   AF-A0A920KWN1-F1
#
_cell.length_a   1.000
_cell.length_b   1.000
_cell.length_c   1.000
_cell.angle_alpha   90.00
_cell.angle_beta   90.00
_cell.angle_gamma   90.00
#
_symmetry.space_group_name_H-M   'P 1'
#
loop_
_entity.id
_entity.type
_entity.pdbx_description
1 polymer ?
#
loop_
_entity_poly.entity_id
_entity_poly.type
_entity_poly.pdbx_seq_one_letter_code
_entity_poly.pdbx_strand_id
1 'polypeptide(L)'
;MSFINSLYESFETGISVPGLGVLLQNRGKSFTLNEDHPNHLGSSKRPMHTIIPAMVFNKDKLFMSYGVMGGDYQPMGHADVLSCVLDHSLNFQSSLDKPRFLPINKNVEVEEGVSSEIIKNLKSKITIS
;
A
#
# COMPACT_ATOMS: atom_id res chain seq x y z
N MET A 1 -10.88 6.51 -14.59
CA MET A 1 -11.12 6.85 -13.18
C MET A 1 -10.29 5.91 -12.33
N SER A 2 -9.59 6.42 -11.30
CA SER A 2 -8.83 5.65 -10.33
C SER A 2 -9.44 5.96 -8.97
N PHE A 3 -10.05 4.96 -8.34
CA PHE A 3 -10.86 5.13 -7.15
C PHE A 3 -10.52 4.03 -6.14
N ILE A 4 -10.42 4.43 -4.89
CA ILE A 4 -10.10 3.54 -3.77
C ILE A 4 -10.82 4.09 -2.54
N ASN A 5 -11.45 3.20 -1.81
CA ASN A 5 -12.10 3.49 -0.54
C ASN A 5 -11.72 2.38 0.44
N SER A 6 -11.52 2.74 1.70
CA SER A 6 -11.20 1.79 2.74
C SER A 6 -11.61 2.38 4.08
N LEU A 7 -12.15 1.51 4.92
CA LEU A 7 -12.50 1.81 6.29
C LEU A 7 -11.29 1.66 7.26
N TYR A 8 -10.08 1.58 6.69
CA TYR A 8 -8.77 1.34 7.28
C TYR A 8 -8.43 -0.12 7.56
N GLU A 9 -8.73 -0.66 8.74
CA GLU A 9 -8.49 -2.07 9.05
C GLU A 9 -9.71 -2.94 8.72
N SER A 10 -9.50 -4.25 8.50
CA SER A 10 -10.59 -5.20 8.28
C SER A 10 -11.52 -5.25 9.49
N PHE A 11 -12.84 -5.11 9.28
CA PHE A 11 -13.87 -4.96 10.31
C PHE A 11 -13.76 -3.66 11.14
N GLU A 12 -12.95 -2.70 10.69
CA GLU A 12 -12.95 -1.31 11.14
C GLU A 12 -12.85 -1.11 12.67
N THR A 13 -13.88 -0.50 13.27
CA THR A 13 -14.08 -0.40 14.71
C THR A 13 -14.90 -1.57 15.29
N GLY A 14 -15.48 -2.42 14.45
CA GLY A 14 -16.49 -3.41 14.81
C GLY A 14 -17.86 -2.80 15.16
N ILE A 15 -18.05 -1.49 14.91
CA ILE A 15 -19.27 -0.76 15.27
C ILE A 15 -20.09 -0.50 14.01
N SER A 16 -21.34 -0.92 14.04
CA SER A 16 -22.35 -0.62 13.01
C SER A 16 -23.41 0.30 13.59
N VAL A 17 -23.92 1.22 12.77
CA VAL A 17 -25.07 2.05 13.15
C VAL A 17 -26.34 1.20 13.16
N PRO A 18 -27.05 1.07 14.31
CA PRO A 18 -28.22 0.20 14.41
C PRO A 18 -29.28 0.50 13.35
N GLY A 19 -29.72 -0.55 12.65
CA GLY A 19 -30.77 -0.45 11.62
C GLY A 19 -30.34 0.15 10.28
N LEU A 20 -29.10 0.63 10.14
CA LEU A 20 -28.63 1.27 8.90
C LEU A 20 -27.62 0.46 8.08
N GLY A 21 -26.98 -0.54 8.69
CA GLY A 21 -25.96 -1.35 8.00
C GLY A 21 -24.68 -0.57 7.64
N VAL A 22 -24.45 0.57 8.31
CA VAL A 22 -23.27 1.42 8.08
C VAL A 22 -22.20 1.08 9.11
N LEU A 23 -21.06 0.59 8.64
CA LEU A 23 -19.87 0.35 9.46
C LEU A 23 -19.04 1.64 9.59
N LEU A 24 -18.54 1.89 10.79
CA LEU A 24 -17.74 3.08 11.10
C LEU A 24 -16.25 2.78 10.91
N GLN A 25 -15.56 3.58 10.10
CA GLN A 25 -14.11 3.45 9.90
C GLN A 25 -13.30 3.70 11.19
N ASN A 26 -12.15 3.05 11.32
CA ASN A 26 -11.20 3.29 12.41
C ASN A 26 -9.97 4.11 11.98
N ARG A 27 -10.09 4.89 10.88
CA ARG A 27 -9.02 5.70 10.27
C ARG A 27 -8.26 6.62 11.23
N GLY A 28 -8.90 7.07 12.30
CA GLY A 28 -8.25 7.87 13.36
C GLY A 28 -7.03 7.21 13.98
N LYS A 29 -6.91 5.87 13.92
CA LYS A 29 -5.74 5.10 14.38
C LYS A 29 -4.43 5.49 13.67
N SER A 30 -4.50 6.15 12.52
CA SER A 30 -3.31 6.63 11.80
C SER A 30 -2.69 7.90 12.42
N PHE A 31 -3.38 8.60 13.33
CA PHE A 31 -2.74 9.68 14.09
C PHE A 31 -1.63 9.15 15.02
N THR A 32 -0.65 10.00 15.32
CA THR A 32 0.26 9.79 16.44
C THR A 32 -0.12 10.69 17.61
N LEU A 33 0.27 10.27 18.82
CA LEU A 33 0.11 11.07 20.04
C LEU A 33 1.38 11.85 20.40
N ASN A 34 2.46 11.73 19.62
CA ASN A 34 3.65 12.57 19.77
C ASN A 34 3.30 14.01 19.34
N GLU A 35 3.39 14.96 20.27
CA GLU A 35 3.02 16.38 20.07
C GLU A 35 3.87 17.07 19.00
N ASP A 36 5.15 16.67 18.85
CA ASP A 36 6.08 17.28 17.91
C ASP A 36 5.93 16.75 16.47
N HIS A 37 5.11 15.71 16.27
CA HIS A 37 4.98 15.08 14.97
C HIS A 37 3.92 15.77 14.09
N PRO A 38 4.16 16.00 12.79
CA PRO A 38 3.19 16.68 11.91
C PRO A 38 1.85 15.95 11.79
N ASN A 39 1.80 14.65 12.08
CA ASN A 39 0.59 13.82 12.14
C ASN A 39 0.04 13.64 13.58
N HIS A 40 0.33 14.56 14.51
CA HIS A 40 -0.30 14.58 15.85
C HIS A 40 -1.82 14.72 15.74
N LEU A 41 -2.56 14.08 16.64
CA LEU A 41 -4.03 14.18 16.74
C LEU A 41 -4.46 15.65 16.92
N GLY A 42 -5.51 16.08 16.22
CA GLY A 42 -6.01 17.44 16.34
C GLY A 42 -7.48 17.58 15.95
N SER A 43 -8.16 18.56 16.54
CA SER A 43 -9.56 18.86 16.22
C SER A 43 -9.74 19.19 14.74
N SER A 44 -10.74 18.59 14.10
CA SER A 44 -11.05 18.74 12.67
C SER A 44 -9.89 18.41 11.71
N LYS A 45 -8.79 17.84 12.20
CA LYS A 45 -7.66 17.38 11.39
C LYS A 45 -8.01 16.03 10.76
N ARG A 46 -7.51 15.80 9.54
CA ARG A 46 -7.55 14.47 8.91
C ARG A 46 -6.21 13.77 9.18
N PRO A 47 -6.22 12.49 9.56
CA PRO A 47 -4.97 11.77 9.76
C PRO A 47 -4.24 11.57 8.44
N MET A 48 -2.98 11.16 8.50
CA MET A 48 -2.30 10.58 7.35
C MET A 48 -3.16 9.44 6.76
N HIS A 49 -3.22 9.36 5.43
CA HIS A 49 -3.99 8.34 4.72
C HIS A 49 -3.05 7.42 3.95
N THR A 50 -3.27 6.12 4.10
CA THR A 50 -2.57 5.07 3.35
C THR A 50 -3.13 4.87 1.94
N ILE A 51 -4.33 5.38 1.68
CA ILE A 51 -5.09 5.22 0.44
C ILE A 51 -4.48 6.10 -0.65
N ILE A 52 -3.99 5.50 -1.74
CA ILE A 52 -3.37 6.24 -2.85
C ILE A 52 -3.81 5.72 -4.23
N PRO A 53 -4.92 6.19 -4.83
CA PRO A 53 -5.23 5.85 -6.23
C PRO A 53 -4.20 6.49 -7.17
N ALA A 54 -3.78 5.79 -8.23
CA ALA A 54 -2.82 6.31 -9.17
C ALA A 54 -3.32 6.33 -10.62
N MET A 55 -2.81 7.29 -11.38
CA MET A 55 -2.92 7.37 -12.84
C MET A 55 -1.56 7.77 -13.40
N VAL A 56 -1.19 7.20 -14.53
CA VAL A 56 0.02 7.52 -15.28
C VAL A 56 -0.40 8.15 -16.58
N PHE A 57 0.21 9.30 -16.90
CA PHE A 57 0.02 10.00 -18.16
C PHE A 57 1.32 9.95 -18.96
N ASN A 58 1.23 9.67 -20.25
CA ASN A 58 2.32 9.86 -21.19
C ASN A 58 2.01 11.13 -21.99
N LYS A 59 2.72 12.22 -21.66
CA LYS A 59 2.33 13.59 -22.06
C LYS A 59 0.91 13.85 -21.56
N ASP A 60 0.00 14.26 -22.44
CA ASP A 60 -1.39 14.58 -22.08
C ASP A 60 -2.36 13.40 -22.26
N LYS A 61 -1.84 12.20 -22.56
CA LYS A 61 -2.65 11.01 -22.76
C LYS A 61 -2.59 10.11 -21.54
N LEU A 62 -3.76 9.76 -20.99
CA LEU A 62 -3.87 8.73 -19.96
C LEU A 62 -3.28 7.42 -20.49
N PHE A 63 -2.22 6.95 -19.86
CA PHE A 63 -1.54 5.71 -20.21
C PHE A 63 -2.04 4.54 -19.35
N MET A 64 -2.21 4.76 -18.04
CA MET A 64 -2.61 3.72 -17.10
C MET A 64 -3.39 4.30 -15.93
N SER A 65 -4.39 3.58 -15.43
CA SER A 65 -5.09 3.87 -14.17
C SER A 65 -4.97 2.62 -13.31
N TYR A 66 -4.34 2.73 -12.15
CA TYR A 66 -3.98 1.56 -11.34
C TYR A 66 -3.96 1.86 -9.84
N GLY A 67 -3.92 0.79 -9.06
CA GLY A 67 -3.73 0.83 -7.62
C GLY A 67 -3.35 -0.55 -7.09
N VAL A 68 -2.52 -0.60 -6.06
CA VAL A 68 -2.16 -1.82 -5.35
C VAL A 68 -2.62 -1.66 -3.91
N MET A 69 -3.60 -2.47 -3.48
CA MET A 69 -4.17 -2.43 -2.12
C MET A 69 -3.19 -3.02 -1.10
N GLY A 70 -3.19 -2.51 0.14
CA GLY A 70 -2.41 -3.11 1.23
C GLY A 70 -1.94 -2.17 2.35
N GLY A 71 -2.68 -1.12 2.69
CA GLY A 71 -2.27 -0.21 3.78
C GLY A 71 -0.91 0.46 3.51
N ASP A 72 0.08 0.23 4.36
CA ASP A 72 1.42 0.79 4.18
C ASP A 72 2.20 0.14 3.02
N TYR A 73 1.73 -0.99 2.48
CA TYR A 73 2.30 -1.60 1.28
C TYR A 73 2.00 -0.81 0.00
N GLN A 74 0.94 0.01 -0.04
CA GLN A 74 0.49 0.65 -1.29
C GLN A 74 1.62 1.41 -2.01
N PRO A 75 2.45 2.25 -1.37
CA PRO A 75 3.52 2.96 -2.07
C PRO A 75 4.56 2.03 -2.69
N MET A 76 4.91 0.94 -1.99
CA MET A 76 5.86 -0.07 -2.47
C MET A 76 5.30 -0.80 -3.69
N GLY A 77 4.09 -1.34 -3.58
CA GLY A 77 3.42 -2.02 -4.69
C GLY A 77 3.19 -1.11 -5.89
N HIS A 78 2.90 0.17 -5.66
CA HIS A 78 2.77 1.17 -6.72
C HIS A 78 4.06 1.36 -7.51
N ALA A 79 5.20 1.43 -6.81
CA ALA A 79 6.52 1.55 -7.42
C ALA A 79 6.89 0.28 -8.18
N ASP A 80 6.64 -0.91 -7.60
CA ASP A 80 6.95 -2.20 -8.23
C ASP A 80 6.18 -2.40 -9.53
N VAL A 81 4.87 -2.15 -9.54
CA VAL A 81 4.04 -2.26 -10.75
C VAL A 81 4.51 -1.27 -11.82
N LEU A 82 4.79 -0.02 -11.41
CA LEU A 82 5.23 1.01 -12.34
C LEU A 82 6.58 0.66 -12.97
N SER A 83 7.55 0.19 -12.18
CA SER A 83 8.86 -0.24 -12.68
C SER A 83 8.75 -1.47 -13.58
N CYS A 84 7.88 -2.44 -13.24
CA CYS A 84 7.64 -3.59 -14.09
C CYS A 84 7.13 -3.19 -15.49
N VAL A 85 6.22 -2.22 -15.55
CA VAL A 85 5.65 -1.76 -16.83
C VAL A 85 6.62 -0.86 -17.59
N LEU A 86 7.24 0.12 -16.93
CA LEU A 86 8.06 1.15 -17.58
C LEU A 86 9.51 0.71 -17.82
N ASP A 87 10.14 0.09 -16.84
CA ASP A 87 11.57 -0.26 -16.90
C ASP A 87 11.77 -1.67 -17.45
N HIS A 88 10.90 -2.61 -17.08
CA HIS A 88 11.00 -4.02 -17.48
C HIS A 88 10.10 -4.40 -18.65
N SER A 89 9.33 -3.45 -19.19
CA SER A 89 8.45 -3.64 -20.37
C SER A 89 7.49 -4.83 -20.22
N LEU A 90 7.09 -5.16 -18.99
CA LEU A 90 6.09 -6.20 -18.75
C LEU A 90 4.71 -5.67 -19.07
N ASN A 91 3.85 -6.55 -19.58
CA ASN A 91 2.43 -6.23 -19.65
C ASN A 91 1.84 -6.12 -18.24
N PHE A 92 0.70 -5.46 -18.14
CA PHE A 92 0.08 -5.13 -16.85
C PHE A 92 -0.27 -6.39 -16.03
N GLN A 93 -0.83 -7.44 -16.64
CA GLN A 93 -1.16 -8.67 -15.91
C GLN A 93 0.10 -9.32 -15.33
N SER A 94 1.15 -9.47 -16.15
CA SER A 94 2.42 -10.03 -15.69
C SER A 94 3.10 -9.17 -14.62
N SER A 95 2.88 -7.85 -14.61
CA SER A 95 3.37 -6.99 -13.52
C SER A 95 2.68 -7.27 -12.19
N LEU A 96 1.40 -7.66 -12.22
CA LEU A 96 0.61 -8.00 -11.02
C LEU A 96 0.90 -9.42 -10.52
N ASP A 97 1.20 -10.35 -11.43
CA ASP A 97 1.46 -11.76 -11.13
C ASP A 97 2.86 -12.01 -10.52
N LYS A 98 3.78 -11.03 -10.61
CA LYS A 98 5.12 -11.20 -10.03
C LYS A 98 5.05 -11.30 -8.50
N PRO A 99 5.81 -12.23 -7.90
CA PRO A 99 5.98 -12.28 -6.46
C PRO A 99 6.50 -10.94 -5.92
N ARG A 100 5.90 -10.48 -4.84
CA ARG A 100 6.16 -9.18 -4.21
C ARG A 100 7.04 -9.29 -2.98
N PHE A 101 7.53 -8.15 -2.53
CA PHE A 101 8.27 -8.03 -1.29
C PHE A 101 7.94 -6.70 -0.60
N LEU A 102 8.02 -6.69 0.73
CA LEU A 102 7.77 -5.52 1.55
C LEU A 102 8.87 -5.38 2.61
N PRO A 103 9.72 -4.35 2.52
CA PRO A 103 10.63 -4.01 3.59
C PRO A 103 9.87 -3.49 4.81
N ILE A 104 10.10 -4.12 5.97
CA ILE A 104 9.53 -3.70 7.27
C ILE A 104 10.67 -3.56 8.27
N ASN A 105 11.01 -2.32 8.61
CA ASN A 105 12.14 -1.99 9.48
C ASN A 105 13.47 -2.59 8.96
N LYS A 106 13.99 -3.61 9.64
CA LYS A 106 15.22 -4.32 9.27
C LYS A 106 14.97 -5.64 8.56
N ASN A 107 13.70 -6.01 8.37
CA ASN A 107 13.27 -7.24 7.73
C ASN A 107 12.70 -6.94 6.35
N VAL A 108 12.62 -7.97 5.51
CA VAL A 108 11.87 -7.93 4.26
C VAL A 108 10.95 -9.13 4.26
N GLU A 109 9.66 -8.89 4.16
CA GLU A 109 8.68 -9.94 3.90
C GLU A 109 8.64 -10.21 2.39
N VAL A 110 8.55 -11.47 1.99
CA VAL A 110 8.53 -11.88 0.58
C VAL A 110 7.40 -12.87 0.34
N GLU A 111 6.73 -12.74 -0.80
CA GLU A 111 5.69 -13.70 -1.20
C GLU A 111 6.29 -15.07 -1.57
N GLU A 112 5.46 -16.10 -1.47
CA GLU A 112 5.76 -17.41 -2.04
C GLU A 112 5.96 -17.27 -3.56
N GLY A 113 7.04 -17.84 -4.10
CA GLY A 113 7.41 -17.73 -5.51
C GLY A 113 8.67 -16.90 -5.77
N VAL A 114 9.17 -16.13 -4.80
CA VAL A 114 10.52 -15.56 -4.88
C VAL A 114 11.55 -16.69 -4.84
N SER A 115 12.49 -16.70 -5.79
CA SER A 115 13.53 -17.75 -5.88
C SER A 115 14.34 -17.85 -4.58
N SER A 116 14.54 -19.08 -4.10
CA SER A 116 15.38 -19.39 -2.92
C SER A 116 16.81 -18.85 -3.04
N GLU A 117 17.34 -18.76 -4.27
CA GLU A 117 18.65 -18.16 -4.53
C GLU A 117 18.65 -16.65 -4.23
N ILE A 118 17.62 -15.93 -4.67
CA ILE A 118 17.45 -14.50 -4.40
C ILE A 118 17.31 -14.27 -2.89
N ILE A 119 16.51 -15.06 -2.20
CA ILE A 119 16.33 -14.98 -0.74
C ILE A 119 17.67 -15.19 -0.03
N LYS A 120 18.44 -16.22 -0.42
CA LYS A 120 19.76 -16.50 0.15
C LYS A 120 20.73 -15.33 -0.08
N ASN A 121 20.73 -14.76 -1.28
CA ASN A 121 21.59 -13.62 -1.65
C ASN A 121 21.19 -12.32 -0.94
N LEU A 122 19.92 -12.12 -0.64
CA LEU A 122 19.47 -10.98 0.16
C LEU A 122 19.82 -11.20 1.65
N LYS A 123 19.71 -12.43 2.18
CA LYS A 123 20.06 -12.76 3.57
C LYS A 123 21.53 -12.51 3.91
N SER A 124 22.43 -12.56 2.91
CA SER A 124 23.84 -12.21 3.11
C SER A 124 24.10 -10.71 3.17
N LYS A 125 23.11 -9.87 2.84
CA LYS A 125 23.22 -8.40 2.77
C LYS A 125 22.32 -7.68 3.80
N ILE A 126 21.20 -8.29 4.16
CA ILE A 126 20.17 -7.74 5.06
C ILE A 126 19.50 -8.86 5.86
N THR A 127 18.80 -8.53 6.94
CA THR A 127 17.96 -9.50 7.66
C THR A 127 16.64 -9.71 6.89
N ILE A 128 16.24 -10.96 6.67
CA ILE A 128 14.96 -11.33 6.05
C ILE A 128 14.26 -12.29 7.01
N SER A 129 13.02 -11.97 7.37
CA SER A 129 12.14 -12.81 8.19
C SER A 129 11.28 -13.70 7.30
#